data_AF-A0A847LEC8-F1
#
_entry.id   AF-A0A847LEC8-F1
#
_cell.length_a   1.000
_cell.length_b   1.000
_cell.length_c   1.000
_cell.angle_alpha   90.00
_cell.angle_beta   90.00
_cell.angle_gamma   90.00
#
_symmetry.space_group_name_H-M   'P 1'
#
loop_
_entity.id
_entity.type
_entity.pdbx_description
1 polymer ?
#
loop_
_entity_poly.entity_id
_entity_poly.type
_entity_poly.pdbx_seq_one_letter_code
_entity_poly.pdbx_strand_id
1 'polypeptide(L)'
;METPTPPTAPGETTAELRERIEALEQHNAELEEQIRLLKAMLYGRSSEKKPAAPTPEQPDLPFDEDKGAAVAAQATTEATVDVQGHTRQKPGRRPIIEDLPRVEVLEDLPENEKVCPCGCALTRIGEEVSERLDIVPAKIQVIR
;
A
#
# COMPACT_ATOMS: atom_id res chain seq x y z
N MET A 1 -43.28 -56.18 13.40
CA MET A 1 -41.81 -56.05 13.41
C MET A 1 -41.50 -54.59 13.68
N GLU A 2 -41.58 -54.21 14.95
CA GLU A 2 -41.24 -52.86 15.43
C GLU A 2 -39.73 -52.79 15.63
N THR A 3 -39.07 -51.89 14.92
CA THR A 3 -37.68 -51.52 15.18
C THR A 3 -37.65 -50.52 16.34
N PRO A 4 -36.83 -50.73 17.37
CA PRO A 4 -36.75 -49.81 18.50
C PRO A 4 -36.05 -48.51 18.08
N THR A 5 -36.72 -47.39 18.31
CA THR A 5 -36.10 -46.06 18.32
C THR A 5 -35.00 -46.00 19.37
N PRO A 6 -33.78 -45.53 19.04
CA PRO A 6 -32.69 -45.45 20.00
C PRO A 6 -32.98 -44.40 21.08
N PRO A 7 -32.45 -44.59 22.30
CA PRO A 7 -32.74 -43.73 23.44
C PRO A 7 -32.12 -42.35 23.22
N THR A 8 -32.98 -41.33 23.16
CA THR A 8 -32.60 -39.91 23.25
C THR A 8 -32.00 -39.68 24.64
N ALA A 9 -30.66 -39.70 24.74
CA ALA A 9 -29.96 -39.05 25.84
C ALA A 9 -30.41 -37.57 25.92
N PRO A 10 -30.42 -36.91 27.10
CA PRO A 10 -30.93 -35.54 27.24
C PRO A 10 -30.09 -34.60 26.39
N GLY A 11 -30.56 -34.42 25.16
CA GLY A 11 -29.81 -33.90 24.04
C GLY A 11 -30.18 -32.45 23.88
N GLU A 12 -29.14 -31.61 23.82
CA GLU A 12 -29.24 -30.25 23.30
C GLU A 12 -30.13 -30.28 22.05
N THR A 13 -31.12 -29.39 22.01
CA THR A 13 -32.08 -29.39 20.91
C THR A 13 -31.36 -29.15 19.58
N THR A 14 -31.92 -29.63 18.46
CA THR A 14 -31.31 -29.37 17.14
C THR A 14 -31.12 -27.89 16.83
N ALA A 15 -31.87 -27.01 17.50
CA ALA A 15 -31.68 -25.56 17.45
C ALA A 15 -30.45 -25.11 18.25
N GLU A 16 -30.31 -25.55 19.51
CA GLU A 16 -29.15 -25.26 20.36
C GLU A 16 -27.84 -25.76 19.72
N LEU A 17 -27.85 -26.93 19.09
CA LEU A 17 -26.69 -27.46 18.36
C LEU A 17 -26.30 -26.58 17.17
N ARG A 18 -27.26 -25.99 16.47
CA ARG A 18 -26.99 -25.08 15.34
C ARG A 18 -26.41 -23.76 15.81
N GLU A 19 -27.00 -23.17 16.86
CA GLU A 19 -26.48 -21.94 17.47
C GLU A 19 -25.04 -22.15 17.97
N ARG A 20 -24.77 -23.32 18.57
CA ARG A 20 -23.43 -23.67 19.02
C ARG A 20 -22.44 -23.86 17.88
N ILE A 21 -22.86 -24.44 16.76
CA ILE A 21 -22.03 -24.56 15.55
C ILE A 21 -21.71 -23.17 15.00
N GLU A 22 -22.71 -22.29 14.86
CA GLU A 22 -22.51 -20.93 14.36
C GLU A 22 -21.54 -20.14 15.25
N ALA A 23 -21.68 -20.23 16.58
CA ALA A 23 -20.77 -19.59 17.52
C ALA A 23 -19.33 -20.12 17.42
N LEU A 24 -19.17 -21.44 17.23
CA LEU A 24 -17.85 -22.05 17.05
C LEU A 24 -17.23 -21.69 15.69
N GLU A 25 -18.02 -21.59 14.64
CA GLU A 25 -17.57 -21.15 13.31
C GLU A 25 -17.09 -19.70 13.33
N GLN A 26 -17.83 -18.81 14.01
CA GLN A 26 -17.40 -17.42 14.22
C GLN A 26 -16.07 -17.36 14.97
N HIS A 27 -15.95 -18.11 16.07
CA HIS A 27 -14.72 -18.11 16.85
C HIS A 27 -13.53 -18.70 16.08
N ASN A 28 -13.76 -19.74 15.28
CA ASN A 28 -12.72 -20.29 14.40
C ASN A 28 -12.27 -19.26 13.35
N ALA A 29 -13.19 -18.51 12.75
CA ALA A 29 -12.85 -17.47 11.78
C ALA A 29 -11.98 -16.37 12.41
N GLU A 30 -12.30 -15.93 13.63
CA GLU A 30 -11.49 -14.96 14.38
C GLU A 30 -10.08 -15.49 14.66
N LEU A 31 -9.96 -16.74 15.12
CA LEU A 31 -8.68 -17.37 15.39
C LEU A 31 -7.84 -17.57 14.12
N GLU A 32 -8.47 -17.95 13.02
CA GLU A 32 -7.80 -18.08 11.72
C GLU A 32 -7.24 -16.74 11.25
N GLU A 33 -7.98 -15.64 11.43
CA GLU A 33 -7.51 -14.29 11.09
C GLU A 33 -6.33 -13.86 11.99
N GLN A 34 -6.40 -14.12 13.29
CA GLN A 34 -5.27 -13.86 14.20
C GLN A 34 -4.02 -14.65 13.80
N ILE A 35 -4.18 -15.94 13.46
CA ILE A 35 -3.06 -16.78 12.98
C ILE A 35 -2.50 -16.22 11.67
N ARG A 36 -3.36 -15.78 10.75
CA ARG A 36 -2.95 -15.16 9.48
C ARG A 36 -2.09 -13.92 9.75
N LEU A 37 -2.52 -13.05 10.66
CA LEU A 37 -1.80 -11.84 11.05
C LEU A 37 -0.45 -12.18 11.70
N LEU A 38 -0.41 -13.11 12.65
CA LEU A 38 0.83 -13.53 13.30
C LEU A 38 1.82 -14.15 12.30
N LYS A 39 1.34 -15.00 11.38
CA LYS A 39 2.18 -15.57 10.31
C LYS A 39 2.71 -14.48 9.39
N ALA A 40 1.90 -13.48 9.06
CA ALA A 40 2.35 -12.33 8.28
C ALA A 40 3.38 -11.48 9.03
N MET A 41 3.28 -11.35 10.36
CA MET A 41 4.29 -10.65 11.16
C MET A 41 5.61 -11.43 11.27
N LEU A 42 5.56 -12.75 11.47
CA LEU A 42 6.74 -13.61 11.59
C LEU A 42 7.46 -13.83 10.26
N TYR A 43 6.70 -14.12 9.19
CA TYR A 43 7.22 -14.55 7.90
C TYR A 43 6.95 -13.57 6.76
N GLY A 44 6.42 -12.37 7.08
CA GLY A 44 6.19 -11.32 6.10
C GLY A 44 7.49 -10.83 5.46
N ARG A 45 7.34 -10.19 4.30
CA ARG A 45 8.48 -9.58 3.60
C ARG A 45 9.16 -8.58 4.52
N SER A 46 10.49 -8.52 4.48
CA SER A 46 11.26 -7.55 5.26
C SER A 46 10.79 -6.09 5.06
N SER A 47 10.29 -5.76 3.87
CA SER A 47 9.71 -4.45 3.52
C SER A 47 8.33 -4.17 4.12
N GLU A 48 7.65 -5.19 4.63
CA GLU A 48 6.33 -5.11 5.29
C GLU A 48 6.45 -5.26 6.81
N LYS A 49 7.66 -5.55 7.34
CA LYS A 49 7.92 -5.56 8.78
C LYS A 49 7.72 -4.14 9.29
N LYS A 50 6.64 -3.91 10.04
CA LYS A 50 6.49 -2.67 10.81
C LYS A 50 7.67 -2.58 11.79
N PRO A 51 8.37 -1.44 11.88
CA PRO A 51 9.42 -1.30 12.88
C PRO A 51 8.83 -1.55 14.27
N ALA A 52 9.53 -2.34 15.09
CA ALA A 52 9.08 -2.69 16.44
C ALA A 52 8.96 -1.47 17.38
N ALA A 53 9.50 -0.32 16.96
CA ALA A 53 9.37 0.96 17.63
C ALA A 53 8.81 2.02 16.66
N PRO A 54 7.95 2.92 17.14
CA PRO A 54 7.50 4.06 16.34
C PRO A 54 8.73 4.87 15.92
N THR A 55 8.90 4.99 14.62
CA THR A 55 9.95 5.83 14.02
C THR A 55 9.33 7.20 13.77
N PRO A 56 10.07 8.33 13.85
CA PRO A 56 9.48 9.67 13.66
C PRO A 56 8.69 9.85 12.34
N GLU A 57 9.00 9.03 11.33
CA GLU A 57 8.35 9.02 10.01
C GLU A 57 7.06 8.19 9.94
N GLN A 58 6.80 7.32 10.93
CA GLN A 58 5.59 6.51 11.08
C GLN A 58 5.13 6.53 12.55
N PRO A 59 4.41 7.57 12.99
CA PRO A 59 3.82 7.59 14.31
C PRO A 59 2.80 6.43 14.44
N ASP A 60 2.80 5.77 15.60
CA ASP A 60 1.82 4.74 15.94
C ASP A 60 0.42 5.35 15.84
N LEU A 61 -0.36 4.86 14.86
CA LEU A 61 -1.77 5.20 14.76
C LEU A 61 -2.50 4.56 15.96
N PRO A 62 -3.39 5.28 16.66
CA PRO A 62 -4.00 4.86 17.92
C PRO A 62 -5.12 3.81 17.74
N PHE A 63 -4.91 2.81 16.87
CA PHE A 63 -5.87 1.72 16.62
C PHE A 63 -5.51 0.41 17.35
N ASP A 64 -4.52 0.41 18.24
CA ASP A 64 -4.12 -0.76 19.03
C ASP A 64 -4.52 -0.57 20.51
N GLU A 65 -5.74 -1.00 20.89
CA GLU A 65 -6.17 -0.98 22.30
C GLU A 65 -5.64 -2.15 23.13
N ASP A 66 -4.91 -3.12 22.55
CA ASP A 66 -4.36 -4.28 23.29
C ASP A 66 -2.89 -4.55 22.94
N LYS A 67 -1.95 -3.86 23.61
CA LYS A 67 -0.51 -4.24 23.58
C LYS A 67 -0.08 -4.87 24.91
N GLY A 68 -0.36 -6.17 25.02
CA GLY A 68 0.21 -7.06 26.02
C GLY A 68 1.64 -7.48 25.68
N ALA A 69 2.55 -7.26 26.64
CA ALA A 69 3.84 -7.92 26.86
C ALA A 69 4.84 -8.01 25.68
N ALA A 70 5.89 -7.18 25.76
CA ALA A 70 7.12 -7.33 24.99
C ALA A 70 7.80 -8.69 25.28
N VAL A 71 7.75 -9.60 24.32
CA VAL A 71 8.59 -10.82 24.33
C VAL A 71 9.95 -10.44 23.76
N ALA A 72 10.98 -10.58 24.59
CA ALA A 72 12.37 -10.36 24.19
C ALA A 72 12.74 -11.30 23.05
N ALA A 73 12.97 -10.73 21.86
CA ALA A 73 13.45 -11.47 20.69
C ALA A 73 14.86 -12.00 20.96
N GLN A 74 14.99 -13.32 21.10
CA GLN A 74 16.29 -13.98 21.06
C GLN A 74 16.85 -13.84 19.65
N ALA A 75 18.01 -13.19 19.54
CA ALA A 75 18.75 -13.04 18.31
C ALA A 75 19.15 -14.43 17.78
N THR A 76 18.34 -14.97 16.87
CA THR A 76 18.73 -16.14 16.08
C THR A 76 19.75 -15.66 15.08
N THR A 77 20.98 -16.15 15.18
CA THR A 77 22.05 -15.91 14.21
C THR A 77 21.61 -16.44 12.84
N GLU A 78 21.14 -15.54 11.99
CA GLU A 78 20.75 -15.86 10.62
C GLU A 78 22.00 -16.29 9.84
N ALA A 79 22.02 -17.55 9.40
CA ALA A 79 23.03 -18.01 8.46
C ALA A 79 22.81 -17.29 7.13
N THR A 80 23.75 -16.41 6.77
CA THR A 80 23.71 -15.69 5.50
C THR A 80 24.09 -16.63 4.37
N VAL A 81 23.23 -16.72 3.36
CA VAL A 81 23.52 -17.43 2.11
C VAL A 81 24.02 -16.40 1.10
N ASP A 82 25.22 -16.64 0.56
CA ASP A 82 25.80 -15.79 -0.47
C ASP A 82 25.09 -16.06 -1.80
N VAL A 83 24.34 -15.07 -2.29
CA VAL A 83 23.56 -15.15 -3.53
C VAL A 83 24.33 -14.44 -4.63
N GLN A 84 24.49 -15.09 -5.79
CA GLN A 84 25.15 -14.48 -6.96
C GLN A 84 24.47 -13.17 -7.34
N GLY A 85 25.27 -12.09 -7.39
CA GLY A 85 24.80 -10.76 -7.74
C GLY A 85 24.20 -10.72 -9.14
N HIS A 86 22.92 -10.38 -9.24
CA HIS A 86 22.26 -10.11 -10.52
C HIS A 86 22.47 -8.63 -10.89
N THR A 87 22.74 -8.36 -12.17
CA THR A 87 22.81 -7.00 -12.70
C THR A 87 21.40 -6.42 -12.79
N ARG A 88 21.06 -5.55 -11.83
CA ARG A 88 19.81 -4.80 -11.84
C ARG A 88 19.98 -3.56 -12.71
N GLN A 89 19.20 -3.45 -13.78
CA GLN A 89 19.11 -2.19 -14.53
C GLN A 89 18.58 -1.10 -13.60
N LYS A 90 19.26 0.05 -13.57
CA LYS A 90 18.80 1.19 -12.77
C LYS A 90 17.43 1.61 -13.30
N PRO A 91 16.38 1.70 -12.47
CA PRO A 91 15.11 2.26 -12.89
C PRO A 91 15.33 3.76 -13.17
N GLY A 92 15.61 4.10 -14.43
CA GLY A 92 15.68 5.47 -14.91
C GLY A 92 14.33 5.95 -15.41
N ARG A 93 14.14 7.28 -15.47
CA ARG A 93 12.99 7.89 -16.13
C ARG A 93 13.00 7.45 -17.59
N ARG A 94 11.93 6.79 -18.04
CA ARG A 94 11.75 6.52 -19.47
C ARG A 94 11.41 7.84 -20.18
N PRO A 95 12.00 8.12 -21.35
CA PRO A 95 11.63 9.29 -22.13
C PRO A 95 10.14 9.25 -22.49
N ILE A 96 9.54 10.42 -22.68
CA ILE A 96 8.16 10.53 -23.18
C ILE A 96 8.16 10.04 -24.64
N ILE A 97 7.07 9.39 -25.06
CA ILE A 97 6.93 8.79 -26.39
C ILE A 97 7.03 9.89 -27.47
N GLU A 98 7.84 9.65 -28.50
CA GLU A 98 8.14 10.62 -29.58
C GLU A 98 6.93 10.90 -30.48
N ASP A 99 5.98 9.97 -30.59
CA ASP A 99 4.79 10.09 -31.43
C ASP A 99 3.72 11.06 -30.88
N LEU A 100 3.87 11.53 -29.64
CA LEU A 100 2.93 12.51 -29.07
C LEU A 100 3.25 13.92 -29.59
N PRO A 101 2.22 14.71 -29.96
CA PRO A 101 2.44 16.08 -30.40
C PRO A 101 3.03 16.92 -29.26
N ARG A 102 4.15 17.58 -29.53
CA ARG A 102 4.80 18.51 -28.59
C ARG A 102 4.21 19.90 -28.78
N VAL A 103 3.72 20.49 -27.69
CA VAL A 103 3.26 21.88 -27.65
C VAL A 103 4.24 22.66 -26.79
N GLU A 104 4.93 23.63 -27.40
CA GLU A 104 5.85 24.52 -26.70
C GLU A 104 5.06 25.63 -26.01
N VAL A 105 5.24 25.75 -24.69
CA VAL A 105 4.69 26.85 -23.89
C VAL A 105 5.87 27.63 -23.33
N LEU A 106 6.10 28.83 -23.88
CA LEU A 106 7.15 29.72 -23.41
C LEU A 106 6.66 30.54 -22.22
N GLU A 107 7.21 30.23 -21.05
CA GLU A 107 7.04 31.04 -19.83
C GLU A 107 8.15 32.10 -19.81
N ASP A 108 7.85 33.31 -20.29
CA ASP A 108 8.77 34.45 -20.30
C ASP A 108 8.17 35.61 -19.49
N LEU A 109 9.02 36.54 -19.08
CA LEU A 109 8.59 37.77 -18.41
C LEU A 109 7.62 38.56 -19.31
N PRO A 110 6.63 39.25 -18.74
CA PRO A 110 5.80 40.17 -19.51
C PRO A 110 6.64 41.36 -20.02
N GLU A 111 6.22 42.00 -21.11
CA GLU A 111 7.02 43.02 -21.83
C GLU A 111 7.43 44.21 -20.94
N ASN A 112 6.58 44.58 -19.99
CA ASN A 112 6.81 45.65 -19.02
C ASN A 112 7.95 45.35 -18.03
N GLU A 113 8.26 44.08 -17.80
CA GLU A 113 9.29 43.63 -16.86
C GLU A 113 10.62 43.31 -17.55
N LYS A 114 10.69 43.41 -18.88
CA LYS A 114 11.92 43.22 -19.67
C LYS A 114 12.85 44.44 -19.69
N VAL A 115 12.56 45.45 -18.87
CA VAL A 115 13.35 46.68 -18.76
C VAL A 115 14.03 46.70 -17.40
N CYS A 116 15.36 46.74 -17.43
CA CYS A 116 16.19 46.88 -16.24
C CYS A 116 15.96 48.27 -15.60
N PRO A 117 16.10 48.44 -14.28
CA PRO A 117 16.03 49.75 -13.63
C PRO A 117 16.97 50.83 -14.19
N CYS A 118 18.03 50.43 -14.90
CA CYS A 118 18.93 51.35 -15.60
C CYS A 118 18.46 51.78 -17.01
N GLY A 119 17.31 51.30 -17.48
CA GLY A 119 16.72 51.63 -18.79
C GLY A 119 17.15 50.73 -19.94
N CYS A 120 18.03 49.74 -19.70
CA CYS A 120 18.44 48.77 -20.71
C CYS A 120 17.44 47.61 -20.84
N ALA A 121 17.32 47.05 -22.05
CA ALA A 121 16.56 45.82 -22.28
C ALA A 121 17.28 44.62 -21.65
N LEU A 122 16.54 43.76 -20.95
CA LEU A 122 17.07 42.52 -20.39
C LEU A 122 17.36 41.51 -21.51
N THR A 123 18.54 40.90 -21.45
CA THR A 123 18.93 39.82 -22.36
C THR A 123 18.56 38.47 -21.75
N ARG A 124 18.08 37.53 -22.57
CA ARG A 124 17.81 36.16 -22.13
C ARG A 124 19.13 35.44 -21.78
N ILE A 125 19.23 34.86 -20.58
CA ILE A 125 20.39 34.12 -20.10
C ILE A 125 19.92 32.78 -19.54
N GLY A 126 20.37 31.68 -20.15
CA GLY A 126 19.98 30.33 -19.77
C GLY A 126 18.58 29.97 -20.28
N GLU A 127 18.42 28.72 -20.71
CA GLU A 127 17.13 28.16 -21.10
C GLU A 127 16.99 26.80 -20.41
N GLU A 128 15.91 26.63 -19.64
CA GLU A 128 15.56 25.36 -19.02
C GLU A 128 14.39 24.75 -19.79
N VAL A 129 14.64 23.59 -20.41
CA VAL A 129 13.63 22.85 -21.17
C VAL A 129 13.16 21.67 -20.33
N SER A 130 11.85 21.60 -20.05
CA SER A 130 11.24 20.48 -19.36
C SER A 130 10.05 19.91 -20.15
N GLU A 131 10.01 18.59 -20.29
CA GLU A 131 8.90 17.90 -20.97
C GLU A 131 7.94 17.29 -19.95
N ARG A 132 6.64 17.60 -20.11
CA ARG A 132 5.53 17.07 -19.31
C ARG A 132 4.38 16.63 -20.21
N LEU A 133 3.65 15.60 -19.79
CA LEU A 133 2.42 15.16 -20.43
C LEU A 133 1.27 16.06 -19.98
N ASP A 134 0.56 16.66 -20.94
CA ASP A 134 -0.70 17.36 -20.70
C ASP A 134 -1.87 16.46 -21.13
N ILE A 135 -2.71 16.05 -20.17
CA ILE A 135 -3.82 15.12 -20.41
C ILE A 135 -5.11 15.93 -20.46
N VAL A 136 -5.62 16.17 -21.66
CA VAL A 136 -6.92 16.82 -21.84
C VAL A 136 -8.03 15.77 -21.74
N PRO A 137 -8.99 15.91 -20.81
CA PRO A 137 -10.08 14.95 -20.64
C PRO A 137 -11.01 14.95 -21.86
N ALA A 138 -11.54 13.76 -22.21
CA ALA A 138 -12.52 13.62 -23.28
C ALA A 138 -13.83 14.36 -22.92
N LYS A 139 -14.36 15.17 -23.85
CA LYS A 139 -15.66 15.84 -23.69
C LYS A 139 -16.79 14.84 -23.89
N ILE A 140 -17.71 14.75 -22.93
CA ILE A 140 -18.93 13.95 -23.03
C ILE A 140 -20.06 14.87 -23.49
N GLN A 141 -20.77 14.49 -24.55
CA GLN A 141 -21.93 15.23 -25.05
C GLN A 141 -23.08 14.28 -25.40
N VAL A 142 -24.31 14.76 -25.23
CA VAL A 142 -25.51 14.07 -25.67
C VAL A 142 -25.76 14.47 -27.12
N ILE A 143 -25.81 13.48 -28.01
CA ILE A 143 -26.20 13.67 -29.41
C ILE A 143 -27.75 13.59 -29.46
N ARG A 144 -28.39 14.55 -30.13
CA ARG A 144 -29.85 14.56 -30.38
C ARG A 144 -30.13 14.58 -31.87
#